data_AF-A0A920MC76-F1
#
_entry.id   AF-A0A920MC76-F1
#
_cell.length_a   1.000
_cell.length_b   1.000
_cell.length_c   1.000
_cell.angle_alpha   90.00
_cell.angle_beta   90.00
_cell.angle_gamma   90.00
#
_symmetry.space_group_name_H-M   'P 1'
#
loop_
_entity.id
_entity.type
_entity.pdbx_description
1 polymer ?
#
loop_
_entity_poly.entity_id
_entity_poly.type
_entity_poly.pdbx_seq_one_letter_code
_entity_poly.pdbx_strand_id
1 'polypeptide(L)'
;MSEVYCLKFRDLAKEVSKEYFEYKEGVYAWFTGPTYETPSEVNFAKTIGADLVGMSTVPEAIVAKHSGIDVTAFSLVTNLAAGISDSPLSHEEVIEIADKTSKTFQNFMRSFLGQINLAI
;
A
#
# COMPACT_ATOMS: atom_id res chain seq x y z
N MET A 1 6.83 -15.32 -9.89
CA MET A 1 6.99 -14.22 -8.93
C MET A 1 7.43 -12.89 -9.56
N SER A 2 7.89 -12.83 -10.81
CA SER A 2 8.29 -11.57 -11.45
C SER A 2 7.14 -10.57 -11.71
N GLU A 3 5.89 -11.05 -11.65
CA GLU A 3 4.68 -10.24 -11.87
C GLU A 3 3.58 -10.69 -10.90
N VAL A 4 3.77 -10.42 -9.60
CA VAL A 4 2.76 -10.69 -8.56
C VAL A 4 1.60 -9.71 -8.68
N TYR A 5 1.92 -8.42 -8.81
CA TYR A 5 0.94 -7.35 -8.93
C TYR A 5 0.65 -7.07 -10.42
N CYS A 6 -0.58 -7.30 -10.84
CA CYS A 6 -1.06 -7.22 -12.22
C CYS A 6 -0.87 -5.80 -12.79
N LEU A 7 -0.12 -5.70 -13.89
CA LEU A 7 0.17 -4.42 -14.55
C LEU A 7 -1.11 -3.69 -14.99
N LYS A 8 -2.08 -4.43 -15.57
CA LYS A 8 -3.35 -3.85 -16.02
C LYS A 8 -4.14 -3.19 -14.88
N PHE A 9 -4.15 -3.82 -13.70
CA PHE A 9 -4.85 -3.26 -12.54
C PHE A 9 -4.12 -2.06 -11.95
N ARG A 10 -2.79 -2.02 -12.01
CA ARG A 10 -2.00 -0.85 -11.61
C ARG A 10 -2.21 0.33 -12.56
N ASP A 11 -2.19 0.09 -13.87
CA ASP A 11 -2.45 1.12 -14.87
C ASP A 11 -3.86 1.70 -14.73
N LEU A 12 -4.87 0.84 -14.57
CA LEU A 12 -6.24 1.28 -14.31
C LEU A 12 -6.35 2.08 -13.02
N ALA A 13 -5.71 1.63 -11.94
CA ALA A 13 -5.71 2.35 -10.68
C ALA A 13 -5.09 3.75 -10.81
N LYS A 14 -3.97 3.85 -11.53
CA LYS A 14 -3.29 5.12 -11.81
C LYS A 14 -4.18 6.07 -12.59
N GLU A 15 -4.90 5.59 -13.59
CA GLU A 15 -5.86 6.42 -14.34
C GLU A 15 -7.02 6.88 -13.46
N VAL A 16 -7.67 5.97 -12.72
CA VAL A 16 -8.82 6.30 -11.86
C VAL A 16 -8.43 7.27 -10.74
N SER A 17 -7.22 7.14 -10.19
CA SER A 17 -6.77 7.98 -9.07
C SER A 17 -6.63 9.46 -9.41
N LYS A 18 -6.51 9.85 -10.69
CA LYS A 18 -6.34 11.26 -11.13
C LYS A 18 -7.45 12.18 -10.64
N GLU A 19 -8.64 11.65 -10.37
CA GLU A 19 -9.79 12.39 -9.84
C GLU A 19 -9.81 12.50 -8.31
N TYR A 20 -8.93 11.77 -7.60
CA TYR A 20 -9.00 11.61 -6.15
C TYR A 20 -7.71 12.05 -5.42
N PHE A 21 -6.54 11.66 -5.93
CA PHE A 21 -5.25 11.93 -5.29
C PHE A 21 -4.08 11.70 -6.25
N GLU A 22 -2.91 12.25 -5.90
CA GLU A 22 -1.67 11.96 -6.60
C GLU A 22 -1.27 10.48 -6.37
N TYR A 23 -1.19 9.70 -7.44
CA TYR A 23 -0.80 8.29 -7.36
C TYR A 23 0.71 8.12 -7.26
N LYS A 24 1.14 7.28 -6.32
CA LYS A 24 2.54 6.90 -6.14
C LYS A 24 2.68 5.39 -6.22
N GLU A 25 3.79 4.96 -6.80
CA GLU A 25 4.18 3.56 -6.92
C GLU A 25 5.47 3.35 -6.15
N GLY A 26 5.64 2.16 -5.58
CA GLY A 26 6.83 1.85 -4.80
C GLY A 26 6.95 0.39 -4.40
N VAL A 27 8.07 0.07 -3.77
CA VAL A 27 8.43 -1.25 -3.25
C VAL A 27 7.98 -1.37 -1.79
N TYR A 28 7.16 -2.37 -1.50
CA TYR A 28 6.71 -2.69 -0.16
C TYR A 28 7.59 -3.77 0.48
N ALA A 29 8.26 -3.44 1.58
CA ALA A 29 8.99 -4.40 2.41
C ALA A 29 8.08 -4.96 3.51
N TRP A 30 7.88 -6.27 3.50
CA TRP A 30 7.10 -6.97 4.51
C TRP A 30 7.95 -7.35 5.72
N PHE A 31 7.50 -6.91 6.89
CA PHE A 31 8.01 -7.29 8.20
C PHE A 31 6.98 -8.18 8.90
N THR A 32 7.39 -9.06 9.80
CA THR A 32 6.43 -9.97 10.46
C THR A 32 5.60 -9.29 11.55
N GLY A 33 6.05 -8.14 12.07
CA GLY A 33 5.46 -7.51 13.25
C GLY A 33 5.61 -8.36 14.53
N PRO A 34 4.86 -8.06 15.60
CA PRO A 34 3.84 -7.01 15.73
C PRO A 34 4.41 -5.64 16.14
N THR A 35 5.71 -5.58 16.45
CA THR A 35 6.37 -4.31 16.77
C THR A 35 6.53 -3.47 15.51
N TYR A 36 6.29 -2.17 15.59
CA TYR A 36 6.73 -1.24 14.54
C TYR A 36 8.24 -1.36 14.32
N GLU A 37 8.65 -1.05 13.11
CA GLU A 37 10.05 -1.07 12.71
C GLU A 37 10.82 -0.01 13.49
N THR A 38 12.01 -0.37 13.97
CA THR A 38 12.95 0.58 14.55
C THR A 38 13.51 1.52 13.47
N PRO A 39 14.03 2.70 13.81
CA PRO A 39 14.67 3.59 12.84
C PRO A 39 15.79 2.92 12.03
N SER A 40 16.54 1.99 12.64
CA SER A 40 17.60 1.25 11.95
C SER A 40 17.03 0.24 10.94
N GLU A 41 15.93 -0.42 11.25
CA GLU A 41 15.22 -1.32 10.32
C GLU A 41 14.59 -0.55 9.16
N VAL A 42 14.00 0.61 9.43
CA VAL A 42 13.48 1.53 8.39
C VAL A 42 14.62 1.99 7.47
N ASN A 43 15.77 2.39 8.03
CA ASN A 43 16.92 2.79 7.23
C ASN A 43 17.49 1.63 6.42
N PHE A 44 17.53 0.42 6.98
CA PHE A 44 17.91 -0.79 6.25
C PHE A 44 16.96 -1.04 5.07
N ALA A 45 15.65 -1.04 5.30
CA ALA A 45 14.63 -1.23 4.26
C ALA A 45 14.77 -0.20 3.14
N LYS A 46 14.95 1.07 3.49
CA LYS A 46 15.21 2.14 2.52
C LYS A 46 16.49 1.91 1.73
N THR A 47 17.56 1.48 2.39
CA THR A 47 18.87 1.19 1.74
C THR A 47 18.76 0.08 0.70
N ILE A 48 17.90 -0.92 0.94
CA ILE A 48 17.64 -2.01 -0.01
C ILE A 48 16.55 -1.66 -1.04
N GLY A 49 16.08 -0.41 -1.08
CA GLY A 49 15.16 0.10 -2.10
C GLY A 49 13.68 -0.02 -1.76
N ALA A 50 13.29 -0.21 -0.50
CA ALA A 50 11.89 -0.15 -0.09
C ALA A 50 11.41 1.31 0.02
N ASP A 51 10.22 1.57 -0.49
CA ASP A 51 9.50 2.84 -0.33
C ASP A 51 8.53 2.80 0.86
N LEU A 52 8.07 1.60 1.22
CA LEU A 52 7.06 1.33 2.23
C LEU A 52 7.47 0.14 3.09
N VAL A 53 7.05 0.14 4.34
CA VAL A 53 7.17 -1.00 5.26
C VAL A 53 5.80 -1.33 5.85
N GLY A 54 5.59 -2.58 6.20
CA GLY A 54 4.46 -2.98 7.03
C GLY A 54 4.34 -4.48 7.18
N MET A 55 3.24 -4.92 7.80
CA MET A 55 3.17 -6.24 8.42
C MET A 55 2.24 -7.24 7.75
N SER A 56 1.68 -6.91 6.58
CA SER A 56 0.65 -7.72 5.91
C SER A 56 0.84 -7.76 4.39
N THR A 57 -0.18 -8.21 3.67
CA THR A 57 -0.35 -8.09 2.20
C THR A 57 0.52 -9.04 1.38
N VAL A 58 1.82 -9.17 1.68
CA VAL A 58 2.73 -10.02 0.91
C VAL A 58 2.35 -11.51 0.98
N PRO A 59 2.03 -12.10 2.15
CA PRO A 59 1.57 -13.50 2.20
C PRO A 59 0.34 -13.77 1.34
N GLU A 60 -0.66 -12.89 1.40
CA GLU A 60 -1.91 -13.00 0.63
C GLU A 60 -1.64 -12.88 -0.87
N ALA A 61 -0.78 -11.92 -1.27
CA ALA A 61 -0.40 -11.73 -2.67
C ALA A 61 0.33 -12.95 -3.25
N ILE A 62 1.21 -13.59 -2.46
CA ILE A 62 1.90 -14.82 -2.86
C ILE A 62 0.90 -15.96 -3.09
N VAL A 63 -0.02 -16.18 -2.15
CA VAL A 63 -1.02 -17.26 -2.24
C VAL A 63 -2.00 -17.02 -3.39
N ALA A 64 -2.47 -15.79 -3.58
CA ALA A 64 -3.34 -15.41 -4.69
C ALA A 64 -2.65 -15.65 -6.04
N LYS A 65 -1.38 -15.22 -6.20
CA LYS A 65 -0.64 -15.43 -7.44
C LYS A 65 -0.37 -16.92 -7.71
N HIS A 66 -0.03 -17.68 -6.67
CA HIS A 66 0.10 -19.15 -6.77
C HIS A 66 -1.21 -19.80 -7.26
N SER A 67 -2.35 -19.22 -6.90
CA SER A 67 -3.69 -19.70 -7.28
C SER A 67 -4.20 -19.15 -8.63
N GLY A 68 -3.36 -18.41 -9.38
CA GLY A 68 -3.75 -17.82 -10.66
C GLY A 68 -4.69 -16.62 -10.56
N ILE A 69 -4.81 -16.00 -9.37
CA ILE A 69 -5.62 -14.79 -9.16
C ILE A 69 -4.75 -13.57 -9.43
N ASP A 70 -5.26 -12.63 -10.23
CA ASP A 70 -4.62 -11.33 -10.45
C ASP A 70 -4.74 -10.46 -9.19
N VAL A 71 -3.62 -9.88 -8.77
CA VAL A 71 -3.52 -9.09 -7.53
C VAL A 71 -3.19 -7.65 -7.86
N THR A 72 -3.81 -6.71 -7.16
CA THR A 72 -3.26 -5.36 -6.98
C THR A 72 -3.30 -5.03 -5.49
N ALA A 73 -2.37 -4.20 -5.04
CA ALA A 73 -2.26 -3.82 -3.64
C ALA A 73 -2.15 -2.30 -3.52
N PHE A 74 -2.79 -1.75 -2.50
CA PHE A 74 -2.77 -0.33 -2.16
C PHE A 74 -2.31 -0.18 -0.73
N SER A 75 -1.37 0.72 -0.49
CA SER A 75 -0.95 1.10 0.87
C SER A 75 -1.42 2.52 1.14
N LEU A 76 -2.26 2.70 2.15
CA LEU A 76 -2.57 4.02 2.68
C LEU A 76 -1.45 4.44 3.63
N VAL A 77 -0.62 5.39 3.19
CA VAL A 77 0.48 5.90 4.00
C VAL A 77 -0.08 6.87 5.03
N THR A 78 -0.30 6.36 6.24
CA THR A 78 -0.86 7.13 7.36
C THR A 78 0.20 7.95 8.10
N ASN A 79 1.48 7.66 7.93
CA ASN A 79 2.56 8.32 8.66
C ASN A 79 3.89 8.18 7.90
N LEU A 80 4.85 9.04 8.22
CA LEU A 80 6.26 8.81 7.90
C LEU A 80 6.77 7.74 8.88
N ALA A 81 7.45 6.70 8.39
CA ALA A 81 7.94 5.59 9.21
C ALA A 81 8.86 6.06 10.36
N ALA A 82 9.12 5.19 11.34
CA ALA A 82 9.90 5.53 12.53
C ALA A 82 11.26 6.15 12.17
N GLY A 83 11.60 7.29 12.81
CA GLY A 83 12.86 7.99 12.58
C GLY A 83 12.91 8.84 11.30
N ILE A 84 11.82 8.96 10.55
CA ILE A 84 11.68 9.95 9.46
C ILE A 84 11.04 11.25 9.97
N SER A 85 10.19 11.16 11.00
CA SER A 85 9.60 12.29 11.72
C SER A 85 10.27 12.45 13.08
N ASP A 86 10.36 13.69 13.59
CA ASP A 86 10.82 13.99 14.95
C ASP A 86 9.81 13.53 16.04
N SER A 87 8.58 13.18 15.64
CA SER A 87 7.53 12.68 16.54
C SER A 87 7.54 11.15 16.63
N PRO A 88 7.32 10.56 17.83
CA PRO A 88 7.09 9.13 18.00
C PRO A 88 5.88 8.66 17.19
N LEU A 89 5.92 7.42 16.69
CA LEU A 89 4.76 6.79 16.07
C LEU A 89 3.66 6.57 17.11
N SER A 90 2.45 7.06 16.84
CA SER A 90 1.24 6.77 17.63
C SER A 90 0.25 5.97 16.79
N HIS A 91 -0.33 4.94 17.39
CA HIS A 91 -1.38 4.15 16.76
C HIS A 91 -2.65 4.98 16.55
N GLU A 92 -2.92 5.91 17.46
CA GLU A 92 -4.05 6.83 17.40
C GLU A 92 -3.95 7.78 16.20
N GLU A 93 -2.75 8.31 15.91
CA GLU A 93 -2.51 9.16 14.71
C GLU A 93 -2.78 8.39 13.42
N VAL A 94 -2.40 7.10 13.36
CA VAL A 94 -2.67 6.22 12.22
C VAL A 94 -4.18 6.09 11.99
N ILE A 95 -4.96 5.88 13.06
CA ILE A 95 -6.42 5.76 12.97
C ILE A 95 -7.04 7.09 12.52
N GLU A 96 -6.62 8.21 13.08
CA GLU A 96 -7.18 9.53 12.73
C GLU A 96 -6.96 9.86 11.25
N ILE A 97 -5.76 9.59 10.72
CA ILE A 97 -5.45 9.83 9.31
C ILE A 97 -6.21 8.84 8.43
N ALA A 98 -6.33 7.58 8.84
CA ALA A 98 -7.16 6.60 8.13
C ALA A 98 -8.62 7.08 8.02
N ASP A 99 -9.21 7.58 9.10
CA ASP A 99 -10.58 8.09 9.11
C ASP A 99 -10.77 9.31 8.21
N LYS A 100 -9.83 10.28 8.26
CA LYS A 100 -9.86 11.47 7.40
C LYS A 100 -9.77 11.11 5.91
N THR A 101 -8.99 10.08 5.57
CA THR A 101 -8.73 9.70 4.17
C THR A 101 -9.70 8.63 3.65
N SER A 102 -10.41 7.95 4.55
CA SER A 102 -11.30 6.82 4.27
C SER A 102 -12.35 7.15 3.21
N LYS A 103 -13.01 8.30 3.30
CA LYS A 103 -14.08 8.67 2.34
C LYS A 103 -13.56 8.84 0.92
N THR A 104 -12.43 9.50 0.74
CA THR A 104 -11.80 9.70 -0.58
C THR A 104 -11.34 8.36 -1.15
N PHE A 105 -10.69 7.53 -0.32
CA PHE A 105 -10.22 6.22 -0.75
C PHE A 105 -11.38 5.27 -1.11
N GLN A 106 -12.48 5.29 -0.35
CA GLN A 106 -13.69 4.52 -0.68
C GLN A 106 -14.29 4.92 -2.02
N ASN A 107 -14.35 6.22 -2.32
CA ASN A 107 -14.85 6.69 -3.62
C ASN A 107 -13.93 6.25 -4.77
N PHE A 108 -12.62 6.35 -4.59
CA PHE A 108 -11.63 5.79 -5.52
C PHE A 108 -11.85 4.30 -5.74
N MET A 109 -11.98 3.51 -4.67
CA MET A 109 -12.18 2.06 -4.76
C MET A 109 -13.48 1.69 -5.49
N ARG A 110 -14.57 2.44 -5.27
CA ARG A 110 -15.83 2.22 -6.01
C ARG A 110 -15.66 2.45 -7.51
N SER A 111 -14.99 3.53 -7.90
CA SER A 111 -14.72 3.83 -9.31
C SER A 111 -13.78 2.81 -9.93
N PHE A 112 -12.73 2.42 -9.21
CA PHE A 112 -11.76 1.42 -9.66
C PHE A 112 -12.41 0.05 -9.88
N LEU A 113 -13.16 -0.47 -8.91
CA LEU A 113 -13.87 -1.74 -9.02
C LEU A 113 -14.97 -1.69 -10.10
N GLY A 114 -15.65 -0.54 -10.24
CA GLY A 114 -16.64 -0.33 -11.30
C GLY A 114 -16.04 -0.47 -12.70
N GLN A 115 -14.79 -0.02 -12.90
CA GLN A 115 -14.10 -0.13 -14.18
C GLN A 115 -13.44 -1.50 -14.40
N ILE A 116 -13.00 -2.19 -13.35
CA ILE A 116 -12.54 -3.59 -13.46
C ILE A 116 -13.65 -4.48 -14.04
N ASN A 117 -14.88 -4.35 -13.53
CA ASN A 117 -16.01 -5.15 -13.99
C ASN A 117 -16.46 -4.87 -15.43
N LEU A 118 -16.03 -3.74 -16.01
CA LEU A 118 -16.31 -3.39 -17.41
C LEU A 118 -15.20 -3.85 -18.37
N ALA A 119 -14.05 -4.27 -17.83
CA ALA A 119 -12.86 -4.66 -18.58
C ALA A 119 -12.63 -6.18 -18.66
N ILE A 120 -13.46 -6.96 -17.97
CA ILE A 120 -13.52 -8.44 -17.97
C ILE A 120 -14.79 -8.87 -18.70
#